data_AF-A0A3D4UZM1-F1
#
_entry.id   AF-A0A3D4UZM1-F1
#
_cell.length_a   1.000
_cell.length_b   1.000
_cell.length_c   1.000
_cell.angle_alpha   90.00
_cell.angle_beta   90.00
_cell.angle_gamma   90.00
#
_symmetry.space_group_name_H-M   'P 1'
#
loop_
_entity.id
_entity.type
_entity.pdbx_description
1 polymer ?
#
loop_
_entity_poly.entity_id
_entity_poly.type
_entity_poly.pdbx_seq_one_letter_code
_entity_poly.pdbx_strand_id
1 'polypeptide(L)'
;MIKQILVCILVLALSTLPLQAQAEELQGSVTALSINDPAPYAGVLLDPIAASKMIVDQKYLRAEIELELRKSFQQELADKRLAFDLLKVNYDSLKTIHEGTLALKNEQIKDLNLLLKEEMSNNNSNWRVIGGMTVGIILSVAVFYASVEIAR
;
A
#
# COMPACT_ATOMS: atom_id res chain seq x y z
N MET A 1 48.23 -42.17 34.62
CA MET A 1 47.52 -41.84 33.36
C MET A 1 46.03 -42.20 33.41
N ILE A 2 45.65 -43.38 33.91
CA ILE A 2 44.24 -43.81 34.05
C ILE A 2 43.37 -42.85 34.89
N LYS A 3 43.90 -42.32 36.01
CA LYS A 3 43.17 -41.35 36.85
C LYS A 3 42.83 -40.03 36.13
N GLN A 4 43.72 -39.54 35.25
CA GLN A 4 43.49 -38.31 34.51
C GLN A 4 42.44 -38.50 33.40
N ILE A 5 42.46 -39.67 32.75
CA ILE A 5 41.44 -40.05 31.75
C ILE A 5 40.06 -40.14 32.41
N LEU A 6 39.97 -40.71 33.61
CA LEU A 6 38.70 -40.84 34.35
C LEU A 6 38.13 -39.48 34.76
N VAL A 7 38.99 -38.53 35.16
CA VAL A 7 38.58 -37.14 35.46
C VAL A 7 38.08 -36.43 34.20
N CYS A 8 38.76 -36.60 33.06
CA CYS A 8 38.30 -36.03 31.79
C CYS A 8 36.93 -36.58 31.37
N ILE A 9 36.70 -37.88 31.51
CA ILE A 9 35.39 -38.50 31.20
C ILE A 9 34.29 -37.97 32.11
N LEU A 10 34.57 -37.80 33.41
CA LEU A 10 33.61 -37.27 34.37
C LEU A 10 33.21 -35.82 34.05
N VAL A 11 34.18 -34.97 33.72
CA VAL A 11 33.93 -33.58 33.30
C VAL A 11 33.14 -33.50 31.98
N LEU A 12 33.43 -34.40 31.04
CA LEU A 12 32.72 -34.46 29.76
C LEU A 12 31.28 -34.96 29.93
N ALA A 13 31.04 -35.89 30.86
CA ALA A 13 29.68 -36.34 31.20
C ALA A 13 28.86 -35.24 31.90
N LEU A 14 29.49 -34.45 32.78
CA LEU A 14 28.87 -33.31 33.47
C LEU A 14 28.53 -32.15 32.53
N SER A 15 29.27 -31.96 31.43
CA SER A 15 29.00 -30.89 30.46
C SER A 15 27.92 -31.26 29.42
N THR A 16 27.73 -32.56 29.12
CA THR A 16 26.77 -33.01 28.12
C THR A 16 25.37 -33.30 28.66
N LEU A 17 25.19 -33.39 29.97
CA LEU A 17 23.88 -33.58 30.57
C LEU A 17 23.26 -32.19 30.82
N PRO A 18 22.32 -31.71 29.98
CA PRO A 18 21.54 -30.53 30.34
C PRO A 18 20.79 -30.91 31.61
N LEU A 19 21.12 -30.26 32.72
CA LEU A 19 20.38 -30.36 33.97
C LEU A 19 19.00 -29.76 33.70
N GLN A 20 18.07 -30.59 33.22
CA GLN A 20 16.69 -30.18 33.02
C GLN A 20 16.06 -30.03 34.40
N ALA A 21 16.16 -28.83 34.95
CA ALA A 21 15.31 -28.39 36.03
C ALA A 21 13.88 -28.35 35.49
N GLN A 22 13.16 -29.45 35.65
CA GLN A 22 11.71 -29.48 35.49
C GLN A 22 11.16 -28.57 36.60
N ALA A 23 10.78 -27.34 36.23
CA ALA A 23 10.01 -26.50 37.12
C ALA A 23 8.64 -27.16 37.29
N GLU A 24 8.35 -27.66 38.48
CA GLU A 24 7.03 -28.16 38.81
C GLU A 24 6.05 -26.97 38.69
N GLU A 25 5.17 -27.01 37.69
CA GLU A 25 4.16 -25.97 37.51
C GLU A 25 3.28 -25.95 38.76
N LEU A 26 3.42 -24.91 39.56
CA LEU A 26 2.57 -24.66 40.71
C LEU A 26 1.10 -24.52 40.22
N GLN A 27 0.34 -25.59 40.33
CA GLN A 27 -1.08 -25.61 40.00
C GLN A 27 -1.86 -24.97 41.15
N GLY A 28 -2.23 -23.71 40.97
CA GLY A 28 -3.12 -23.02 41.90
C GLY A 28 -4.52 -23.63 41.88
N SER A 29 -5.11 -23.84 43.06
CA SER A 29 -6.46 -24.40 43.19
C SER A 29 -7.54 -23.31 43.08
N VAL A 30 -8.64 -23.65 42.41
CA VAL A 30 -9.85 -22.83 42.32
C VAL A 30 -11.00 -23.61 42.94
N THR A 31 -11.57 -23.09 44.02
CA THR A 31 -12.64 -23.77 44.75
C THR A 31 -13.91 -22.91 44.72
N ALA A 32 -15.02 -23.46 44.23
CA ALA A 32 -16.32 -22.80 44.28
C ALA A 32 -17.05 -23.16 45.58
N LEU A 33 -17.53 -22.15 46.31
CA LEU A 33 -18.31 -22.28 47.53
C LEU A 33 -19.79 -22.00 47.26
N SER A 34 -20.64 -22.88 47.75
CA SER A 34 -22.10 -22.74 47.70
C SER A 34 -22.65 -22.14 49.00
N ILE A 35 -23.90 -21.64 48.95
CA ILE A 35 -24.61 -21.15 50.13
C ILE A 35 -24.84 -22.35 51.06
N ASN A 36 -24.34 -22.26 52.31
CA ASN A 36 -24.26 -23.29 53.37
C ASN A 36 -22.94 -24.06 53.50
N ASP A 37 -21.91 -23.75 52.71
CA ASP A 37 -20.55 -24.22 53.00
C ASP A 37 -19.98 -23.54 54.26
N PRO A 38 -18.95 -24.10 54.93
CA PRO A 38 -18.39 -23.55 56.19
C PRO A 38 -17.83 -22.12 56.10
N ALA A 39 -17.81 -21.52 54.92
CA ALA A 39 -17.41 -20.14 54.69
C ALA A 39 -18.64 -19.20 54.76
N PRO A 40 -18.50 -18.01 55.37
CA PRO A 40 -19.61 -17.08 55.61
C PRO A 40 -20.22 -16.44 54.34
N TYR A 41 -19.59 -16.63 53.17
CA TYR A 41 -20.02 -16.06 51.90
C TYR A 41 -19.89 -17.09 50.77
N ALA A 42 -20.83 -17.08 49.83
CA ALA A 42 -20.75 -17.86 48.60
C ALA A 42 -19.88 -17.15 47.55
N GLY A 43 -19.07 -17.89 46.79
CA GLY A 43 -18.13 -17.32 45.83
C GLY A 43 -17.05 -18.28 45.34
N VAL A 44 -16.09 -17.77 44.58
CA VAL A 44 -14.93 -18.54 44.10
C VAL A 44 -13.70 -18.14 44.90
N LEU A 45 -13.09 -19.11 45.59
CA LEU A 45 -11.81 -18.94 46.26
C LEU A 45 -10.67 -19.29 45.31
N LEU A 46 -9.73 -18.38 45.19
CA LEU A 46 -8.49 -18.55 44.45
C LEU A 46 -7.35 -18.64 45.45
N ASP A 47 -6.58 -19.72 45.38
CA ASP A 47 -5.27 -19.75 46.03
C ASP A 47 -4.39 -18.61 45.49
N PRO A 48 -3.53 -17.94 46.28
CA PRO A 48 -2.60 -16.92 45.81
C PRO A 48 -1.90 -17.22 44.47
N ILE A 49 -1.55 -18.48 44.20
CA ILE A 49 -0.95 -18.90 42.93
C ILE A 49 -1.94 -18.77 41.76
N ALA A 50 -3.18 -19.23 41.95
CA ALA A 50 -4.27 -19.10 40.97
C ALA A 50 -4.68 -17.64 40.74
N ALA A 51 -4.77 -16.85 41.82
CA ALA A 51 -5.06 -15.43 41.75
C ALA A 51 -3.98 -14.65 40.97
N SER A 52 -2.70 -14.96 41.24
CA SER A 52 -1.56 -14.38 40.53
C SER A 52 -1.60 -14.71 39.05
N LYS A 53 -1.84 -16.00 38.71
CA LYS A 53 -1.97 -16.45 37.32
C LYS A 53 -3.09 -15.73 36.60
N MET A 54 -4.28 -15.62 37.21
CA MET A 54 -5.42 -14.92 36.61
C MET A 54 -5.13 -13.43 36.34
N ILE A 55 -4.48 -12.73 37.27
CA ILE A 55 -4.11 -11.32 37.10
C ILE A 55 -3.08 -11.15 35.98
N VAL A 56 -2.10 -12.06 35.93
CA VAL A 56 -1.06 -12.05 34.91
C VAL A 56 -1.63 -12.35 33.53
N ASP A 57 -2.47 -13.38 33.41
CA ASP A 57 -3.16 -13.76 32.17
C ASP A 57 -4.04 -12.62 31.66
N GLN A 58 -4.78 -11.94 32.56
CA GLN A 58 -5.58 -10.78 32.16
C GLN A 58 -4.72 -9.65 31.58
N LYS A 59 -3.54 -9.40 32.17
CA LYS A 59 -2.61 -8.37 31.66
C LYS A 59 -2.04 -8.77 30.31
N TYR A 60 -1.61 -10.01 30.15
CA TYR A 60 -1.08 -10.51 28.88
C TYR A 60 -2.13 -10.49 27.78
N LEU A 61 -3.35 -10.96 28.05
CA LEU A 61 -4.46 -10.92 27.09
C LEU A 61 -4.76 -9.49 26.63
N ARG A 62 -4.79 -8.51 27.55
CA ARG A 62 -4.96 -7.11 27.18
C ARG A 62 -3.82 -6.60 26.30
N ALA A 63 -2.59 -6.92 26.65
CA ALA A 63 -1.42 -6.50 25.88
C ALA A 63 -1.40 -7.14 24.49
N GLU A 64 -1.77 -8.41 24.37
CA GLU A 64 -1.86 -9.14 23.11
C GLU A 64 -2.93 -8.53 22.21
N ILE A 65 -4.14 -8.30 22.74
CA ILE A 65 -5.23 -7.64 21.99
C ILE A 65 -4.80 -6.23 21.53
N GLU A 66 -4.17 -5.44 22.39
CA GLU A 66 -3.70 -4.10 22.01
C GLU A 66 -2.65 -4.18 20.90
N LEU A 67 -1.72 -5.13 20.99
CA LEU A 67 -0.65 -5.32 20.02
C LEU A 67 -1.19 -5.77 18.67
N GLU A 68 -2.13 -6.71 18.65
CA GLU A 68 -2.82 -7.14 17.43
C GLU A 68 -3.63 -6.01 16.80
N LEU A 69 -4.39 -5.26 17.60
CA LEU A 69 -5.18 -4.13 17.12
C LEU A 69 -4.27 -3.03 16.55
N ARG A 70 -3.15 -2.74 17.22
CA ARG A 70 -2.18 -1.76 16.73
C ARG A 70 -1.53 -2.21 15.43
N LYS A 71 -1.20 -3.49 15.31
CA LYS A 71 -0.63 -4.07 14.10
C LYS A 71 -1.61 -3.96 12.93
N SER A 72 -2.86 -4.40 13.10
CA SER A 72 -3.87 -4.34 12.05
C SER A 72 -4.17 -2.91 11.62
N PHE A 73 -4.29 -1.99 12.60
CA PHE A 73 -4.49 -0.57 12.32
C PHE A 73 -3.33 0.05 11.55
N GLN A 74 -2.08 -0.21 11.96
CA GLN A 74 -0.93 0.32 11.24
C GLN A 74 -0.79 -0.25 9.83
N GLN A 75 -1.10 -1.53 9.65
CA GLN A 75 -1.09 -2.15 8.33
C GLN A 75 -2.13 -1.51 7.40
N GLU A 76 -3.37 -1.37 7.87
CA GLU A 76 -4.42 -0.73 7.07
C GLU A 76 -4.09 0.74 6.75
N LEU A 77 -3.55 1.48 7.72
CA LEU A 77 -3.15 2.87 7.52
C LEU A 77 -2.01 2.99 6.50
N ALA A 78 -1.02 2.10 6.57
CA ALA A 78 0.07 2.04 5.60
C ALA A 78 -0.43 1.74 4.18
N ASP A 79 -1.35 0.77 4.03
CA ASP A 79 -1.94 0.42 2.74
C ASP A 79 -2.73 1.59 2.13
N LYS A 80 -3.56 2.26 2.94
CA LYS A 80 -4.32 3.43 2.48
C LYS A 80 -3.40 4.59 2.12
N ARG A 81 -2.34 4.82 2.90
CA ARG A 81 -1.37 5.88 2.64
C ARG A 81 -0.57 5.62 1.37
N LEU A 82 -0.13 4.39 1.15
CA LEU A 82 0.53 3.98 -0.08
C LEU A 82 -0.40 4.18 -1.29
N ALA A 83 -1.65 3.75 -1.19
CA ALA A 83 -2.63 3.93 -2.27
C ALA A 83 -2.85 5.42 -2.60
N PHE A 84 -2.94 6.27 -1.57
CA PHE A 84 -3.06 7.70 -1.73
C PHE A 84 -1.81 8.32 -2.39
N ASP A 85 -0.62 7.96 -1.93
CA ASP A 85 0.64 8.47 -2.48
C ASP A 85 0.82 8.04 -3.94
N LEU A 86 0.48 6.79 -4.30
CA LEU A 86 0.48 6.34 -5.69
C LEU A 86 -0.50 7.13 -6.56
N LEU A 87 -1.72 7.35 -6.06
CA LEU A 87 -2.72 8.13 -6.78
C LEU A 87 -2.24 9.57 -7.02
N LYS A 88 -1.64 10.18 -6.00
CA LYS A 88 -1.07 11.52 -6.09
C LYS A 88 0.07 11.59 -7.11
N VAL A 89 1.00 10.65 -7.07
CA VAL A 89 2.11 10.56 -8.04
C VAL A 89 1.58 10.41 -9.47
N ASN A 90 0.58 9.55 -9.68
CA ASN A 90 -0.03 9.36 -10.99
C ASN A 90 -0.72 10.64 -11.49
N TYR A 91 -1.45 11.32 -10.60
CA TYR A 91 -2.11 12.58 -10.92
C TYR A 91 -1.10 13.67 -11.30
N ASP A 92 -0.06 13.86 -10.49
CA ASP A 92 0.98 14.86 -10.74
C ASP A 92 1.73 14.54 -12.04
N SER A 93 2.06 13.27 -12.28
CA SER A 93 2.71 12.84 -13.53
C SER A 93 1.83 13.13 -14.75
N LEU A 94 0.54 12.79 -14.68
CA LEU A 94 -0.41 13.04 -15.76
C LEU A 94 -0.57 14.53 -16.03
N LYS A 95 -0.65 15.34 -14.97
CA LYS A 95 -0.72 16.80 -15.06
C LYS A 95 0.53 17.36 -15.75
N THR A 96 1.74 16.95 -15.32
CA THR A 96 2.99 17.39 -15.94
C THR A 96 3.08 16.99 -17.42
N ILE A 97 2.69 15.76 -17.77
CA ILE A 97 2.65 15.32 -19.17
C ILE A 97 1.67 16.16 -19.98
N HIS A 98 0.49 16.43 -19.43
CA HIS A 98 -0.53 17.23 -20.11
C HIS A 98 -0.07 18.68 -20.33
N GLU A 99 0.47 19.32 -19.29
CA GLU A 99 1.03 20.67 -19.37
C GLU A 99 2.19 20.74 -20.37
N GLY A 100 3.09 19.75 -20.35
CA GLY A 100 4.18 19.65 -21.33
C GLY A 100 3.67 19.48 -22.76
N THR A 101 2.65 18.64 -22.96
CA THR A 101 2.04 18.42 -24.28
C THR A 101 1.34 19.68 -24.79
N LEU A 102 0.64 20.42 -23.91
CA LEU A 102 0.02 21.70 -24.26
C LEU A 102 1.06 22.75 -24.61
N ALA A 103 2.17 22.83 -23.85
CA ALA A 103 3.26 23.74 -24.14
C ALA A 103 3.87 23.46 -25.53
N LEU A 104 4.19 22.21 -25.83
CA LEU A 104 4.69 21.79 -27.14
C LEU A 104 3.72 22.09 -28.27
N LYS A 105 2.42 21.81 -28.10
CA LYS A 105 1.39 22.15 -29.09
C LYS A 105 1.32 23.65 -29.35
N ASN A 106 1.38 24.46 -28.29
CA ASN A 106 1.35 25.92 -28.43
C ASN A 106 2.61 26.45 -29.12
N GLU A 107 3.78 25.87 -28.85
CA GLU A 107 5.02 26.20 -29.55
C GLU A 107 4.93 25.86 -31.04
N GLN A 108 4.44 24.66 -31.38
CA GLN A 108 4.21 24.26 -32.78
C GLN A 108 3.22 25.17 -33.50
N ILE A 109 2.11 25.55 -32.83
CA ILE A 109 1.14 26.49 -33.40
C ILE A 109 1.81 27.86 -33.63
N LYS A 110 2.64 28.32 -32.71
CA LYS A 110 3.36 29.60 -32.87
C LYS A 110 4.36 29.52 -34.02
N ASP A 111 5.10 28.44 -34.14
CA ASP A 111 6.09 28.21 -35.19
C ASP A 111 5.42 28.10 -36.57
N LEU A 112 4.36 27.29 -36.68
CA LEU A 112 3.54 27.19 -37.89
C LEU A 112 2.91 28.53 -38.28
N ASN A 113 2.42 29.32 -37.31
CA ASN A 113 1.91 30.65 -37.58
C ASN A 113 3.01 31.62 -38.02
N LEU A 114 4.23 31.48 -37.50
CA LEU A 114 5.38 32.29 -37.94
C LEU A 114 5.77 31.93 -39.37
N LEU A 115 5.91 30.64 -39.67
CA LEU A 115 6.17 30.14 -41.03
C LEU A 115 5.07 30.59 -42.00
N LEU A 116 3.79 30.44 -41.63
CA LEU A 116 2.67 30.93 -42.43
C LEU A 116 2.69 32.45 -42.60
N LYS A 117 3.10 33.21 -41.58
CA LYS A 117 3.18 34.68 -41.64
C LYS A 117 4.37 35.13 -42.48
N GLU A 118 5.51 34.44 -42.40
CA GLU A 118 6.71 34.70 -43.19
C GLU A 118 6.46 34.34 -44.66
N GLU A 119 5.82 33.20 -44.91
CA GLU A 119 5.34 32.82 -46.23
C GLU A 119 4.27 33.80 -46.74
N MET A 120 3.31 34.21 -45.88
CA MET A 120 2.31 35.25 -46.18
C MET A 120 2.90 36.64 -46.48
N SER A 121 4.01 36.99 -45.84
CA SER A 121 4.72 38.26 -46.05
C SER A 121 5.47 38.29 -47.38
N ASN A 122 5.73 37.14 -48.01
CA ASN A 122 6.30 37.07 -49.35
C ASN A 122 5.20 37.32 -50.40
N ASN A 123 4.88 38.61 -50.56
CA ASN A 123 3.69 39.26 -51.14
C ASN A 123 3.25 38.86 -52.59
N ASN A 124 3.79 37.81 -53.20
CA ASN A 124 3.37 37.36 -54.54
C ASN A 124 2.90 35.90 -54.60
N SER A 125 3.27 35.04 -53.64
CA SER A 125 2.87 33.62 -53.65
C SER A 125 1.47 33.40 -53.05
N ASN A 126 1.10 34.20 -52.05
CA ASN A 126 -0.01 33.88 -51.14
C ASN A 126 -1.40 34.05 -51.74
N TRP A 127 -1.59 35.05 -52.60
CA TRP A 127 -2.85 35.19 -53.35
C TRP A 127 -3.10 33.96 -54.23
N ARG A 128 -2.03 33.36 -54.76
CA ARG A 128 -2.11 32.20 -55.65
C ARG A 128 -2.37 30.91 -54.87
N VAL A 129 -1.76 30.75 -53.70
CA VAL A 129 -1.96 29.58 -52.81
C VAL A 129 -3.35 29.62 -52.16
N ILE A 130 -3.75 30.74 -51.56
CA ILE A 130 -5.07 30.90 -50.93
C ILE A 130 -6.17 30.87 -51.99
N GLY A 131 -5.95 31.52 -53.14
CA GLY A 131 -6.85 31.43 -54.28
C GLY A 131 -7.01 29.99 -54.79
N GLY A 132 -5.90 29.24 -54.93
CA GLY A 132 -5.92 27.85 -55.38
C GLY A 132 -6.67 26.92 -54.42
N MET A 133 -6.46 27.06 -53.11
CA MET A 133 -7.14 26.26 -52.09
C MET A 133 -8.65 26.51 -52.07
N THR A 134 -9.07 27.78 -52.17
CA THR A 134 -10.49 28.17 -52.15
C THR A 134 -11.21 27.66 -53.40
N VAL A 135 -10.59 27.80 -54.58
CA VAL A 135 -11.14 27.29 -55.85
C VAL A 135 -11.25 25.76 -55.84
N GLY A 136 -10.26 25.05 -55.30
CA GLY A 136 -10.28 23.59 -55.20
C GLY A 136 -11.42 23.06 -54.33
N ILE A 137 -11.71 23.71 -53.19
CA ILE A 137 -12.82 23.34 -52.31
C ILE A 137 -14.17 23.52 -53.04
N ILE A 138 -14.37 24.66 -53.70
CA ILE A 138 -15.60 24.94 -54.45
C ILE A 138 -15.80 23.93 -55.59
N LEU A 139 -14.72 23.64 -56.34
CA LEU A 139 -14.77 22.68 -57.45
C LEU A 139 -15.12 21.27 -56.98
N SER A 140 -14.54 20.83 -55.86
CA SER A 140 -14.83 19.50 -55.29
C SER A 140 -16.30 19.35 -54.90
N VAL A 141 -16.88 20.37 -54.27
CA VAL A 141 -18.31 20.39 -53.91
C VAL A 141 -19.20 20.38 -55.15
N ALA A 142 -18.85 21.13 -56.19
CA ALA A 142 -19.61 21.18 -57.45
C ALA A 142 -19.58 19.83 -58.19
N VAL A 143 -18.42 19.17 -58.26
CA VAL A 143 -18.27 17.85 -58.89
C VAL A 143 -19.06 16.79 -58.12
N PHE A 144 -19.05 16.84 -56.79
CA PHE A 144 -19.82 15.92 -55.96
C PHE A 144 -21.32 16.09 -56.20
N TYR A 145 -21.82 17.33 -56.23
CA TYR A 145 -23.24 17.61 -56.50
C TYR A 145 -23.66 17.17 -57.92
N ALA A 146 -22.85 17.47 -58.94
CA ALA A 146 -23.10 17.03 -60.31
C ALA A 146 -23.11 15.50 -60.43
N SER A 147 -22.21 14.81 -59.74
CA SER A 147 -22.16 13.34 -59.74
C SER A 147 -23.40 12.72 -59.06
N VAL A 148 -23.88 13.34 -57.97
CA VAL A 148 -25.09 12.90 -57.26
C VAL A 148 -26.35 13.13 -58.10
N GLU A 149 -26.42 14.22 -58.86
CA GLU A 149 -27.56 14.51 -59.75
C GLU A 149 -27.60 13.59 -60.97
N ILE A 150 -26.44 13.21 -61.52
CA ILE A 150 -26.34 12.26 -62.65
C ILE A 150 -26.64 10.81 -62.21
N ALA A 151 -26.38 10.48 -60.94
CA ALA A 151 -26.64 9.16 -60.37
C ALA A 151 -28.11 8.97 -59.91
N ARG A 152 -28.94 10.01 -60.00
CA ARG A 152 -30.37 9.99 -59.67
C ARG A 152 -31.22 9.78 -60.92
#